data_AF-A0A3E2C4D3-F1
#
_entry.id   AF-A0A3E2C4D3-F1
#
_cell.length_a   1.000
_cell.length_b   1.000
_cell.length_c   1.000
_cell.angle_alpha   90.00
_cell.angle_beta   90.00
_cell.angle_gamma   90.00
#
_symmetry.space_group_name_H-M   'P 1'
#
loop_
_entity.id
_entity.type
_entity.pdbx_description
1 polymer ?
#
loop_
_entity_poly.entity_id
_entity_poly.type
_entity_poly.pdbx_seq_one_letter_code
_entity_poly.pdbx_strand_id
1 'polypeptide(L)'
;YVESAAGIGAGGRTGLTSVVVSVCFALSIVLAPLASAVPAAATAGVLVVVGCMMASSLKEIAWDDISEAIPAFFAAVFMAFSYSISYGIAAGFIMYCLVMTCKKRAKDVHPMLWIVSLLFILDFVANAVL
;
A
#
# COMPACT_ATOMS: atom_id res chain seq x y z
N TYR A 1 8.62 3.49 1.79
CA TYR A 1 8.21 4.89 2.11
C TYR A 1 9.03 5.46 3.26
N VAL A 2 9.09 4.79 4.41
CA VAL A 2 9.93 5.20 5.56
C VAL A 2 11.42 5.23 5.22
N GLU A 3 11.92 4.27 4.44
CA GLU A 3 13.33 4.22 3.99
C GLU A 3 13.69 5.38 3.04
N SER A 4 12.79 5.74 2.13
CA SER A 4 12.97 6.88 1.23
C SER A 4 12.86 8.22 1.99
N ALA A 5 11.96 8.33 2.97
CA ALA A 5 11.81 9.52 3.80
C ALA A 5 13.03 9.77 4.70
N ALA A 6 13.63 8.71 5.26
CA ALA A 6 14.88 8.80 6.01
C ALA A 6 16.05 9.27 5.12
N GLY A 7 16.15 8.75 3.89
CA GLY A 7 17.15 9.16 2.92
C GLY A 7 17.03 10.63 2.47
N ILE A 8 15.80 11.10 2.23
CA ILE A 8 15.53 12.50 1.86
C ILE A 8 15.79 13.44 3.04
N GLY A 9 15.40 13.03 4.27
CA GLY A 9 15.63 13.79 5.50
C GLY A 9 17.12 13.95 5.85
N ALA A 10 17.95 12.97 5.50
CA ALA A 10 19.41 13.03 5.66
C ALA A 10 20.12 13.85 4.55
N GLY A 11 19.39 14.49 3.63
CA GLY A 11 19.94 15.31 2.55
C GLY A 11 20.19 14.55 1.23
N GLY A 12 19.74 13.30 1.12
CA GLY A 12 19.77 12.52 -0.11
C GLY A 12 18.82 13.08 -1.16
N ARG A 13 19.34 13.94 -2.04
CA ARG A 13 18.58 14.55 -3.15
C ARG A 13 18.93 13.98 -4.53
N THR A 14 19.86 13.04 -4.61
CA THR A 14 20.35 12.49 -5.89
C THR A 14 20.04 10.99 -6.02
N GLY A 15 19.98 10.49 -7.26
CA GLY A 15 19.85 9.05 -7.52
C GLY A 15 21.07 8.25 -7.05
N LEU A 16 22.21 8.92 -6.82
CA LEU A 16 23.44 8.30 -6.33
C LEU A 16 23.27 7.77 -4.90
N THR A 17 22.50 8.46 -4.05
CA THR A 17 22.17 7.96 -2.70
C THR A 17 21.42 6.63 -2.75
N SER A 18 20.47 6.46 -3.68
CA SER A 18 19.75 5.19 -3.83
C SER A 18 20.64 4.04 -4.30
N VAL A 19 21.62 4.33 -5.17
CA VAL A 19 22.60 3.33 -5.66
C VAL A 19 23.56 2.92 -4.55
N VAL A 20 24.07 3.86 -3.74
CA VAL A 20 24.95 3.54 -2.62
C VAL A 20 24.21 2.72 -1.56
N VAL A 21 22.96 3.09 -1.26
CA VAL A 21 22.11 2.34 -0.31
C VAL A 21 21.87 0.92 -0.81
N SER A 22 21.54 0.71 -2.08
CA SER A 22 21.30 -0.64 -2.62
C SER A 22 22.56 -1.52 -2.61
N VAL A 23 23.73 -0.95 -2.90
CA VAL A 23 25.02 -1.66 -2.80
C VAL A 23 25.33 -2.03 -1.35
N CYS A 24 25.13 -1.10 -0.39
CA CYS A 24 25.27 -1.42 1.03
C CYS A 24 24.27 -2.49 1.50
N PHE A 25 23.04 -2.46 1.01
CA PHE A 25 22.02 -3.47 1.32
C PHE A 25 22.40 -4.84 0.76
N ALA A 26 22.99 -4.90 -0.44
CA ALA A 26 23.51 -6.13 -1.03
C ALA A 26 24.68 -6.70 -0.22
N LEU A 27 25.61 -5.84 0.23
CA LEU A 27 26.72 -6.24 1.09
C LEU A 27 26.24 -6.69 2.49
N SER A 28 25.15 -6.12 2.98
CA SER A 28 24.52 -6.49 4.26
C SER A 28 23.98 -7.92 4.30
N ILE A 29 23.75 -8.57 3.15
CA ILE A 29 23.30 -9.97 3.09
C ILE A 29 24.28 -10.91 3.83
N VAL A 30 25.58 -10.60 3.82
CA VAL A 30 26.60 -11.36 4.56
C VAL A 30 26.47 -11.19 6.08
N LEU A 31 25.93 -10.05 6.53
CA LEU A 31 25.61 -9.76 7.93
C LEU A 31 24.19 -10.18 8.34
N ALA A 32 23.37 -10.70 7.43
CA ALA A 32 22.02 -11.21 7.72
C ALA A 32 21.94 -12.23 8.87
N PRO A 33 22.94 -13.12 9.10
CA PRO A 33 22.93 -14.03 10.25
C PRO A 33 23.00 -13.27 11.60
N LEU A 34 23.68 -12.12 11.63
CA LEU A 34 23.79 -11.27 12.82
C LEU A 34 22.45 -10.58 13.13
N ALA A 35 21.69 -10.21 12.10
CA ALA A 35 20.36 -9.62 12.26
C ALA A 35 19.33 -10.62 12.83
N SER A 36 19.51 -11.92 12.57
CA SER A 36 18.65 -12.98 13.12
C SER A 36 18.87 -13.23 14.62
N ALA A 37 19.94 -12.68 15.21
CA ALA A 37 20.20 -12.73 16.66
C ALA A 37 19.39 -11.67 17.44
N VAL A 38 18.70 -10.74 16.75
CA VAL A 38 17.90 -9.70 17.40
C VAL A 38 16.57 -10.30 17.90
N PRO A 39 16.24 -10.17 19.20
CA PRO A 39 14.99 -10.67 19.74
C PRO A 39 13.77 -10.00 19.09
N ALA A 40 12.73 -10.77 18.78
CA ALA A 40 11.48 -10.26 18.21
C ALA A 40 10.78 -9.21 19.09
N ALA A 41 11.02 -9.23 20.39
CA ALA A 41 10.51 -8.21 21.31
C ALA A 41 11.07 -6.80 21.00
N ALA A 42 12.29 -6.70 20.48
CA ALA A 42 12.89 -5.42 20.09
C ALA A 42 12.32 -4.89 18.76
N THR A 43 11.95 -5.78 17.83
CA THR A 43 11.41 -5.39 16.52
C THR A 43 9.92 -5.05 16.58
N ALA A 44 9.16 -5.65 17.49
CA ALA A 44 7.72 -5.41 17.64
C ALA A 44 7.39 -3.93 17.94
N GLY A 45 8.13 -3.29 18.86
CA GLY A 45 7.91 -1.87 19.18
C GLY A 45 8.16 -0.94 17.99
N VAL A 46 9.18 -1.24 17.18
CA VAL A 46 9.48 -0.49 15.95
C VAL A 46 8.36 -0.66 14.93
N LEU A 47 7.83 -1.87 14.75
CA LEU A 47 6.74 -2.13 13.81
C LEU A 47 5.45 -1.37 14.18
N VAL A 48 5.15 -1.23 15.47
CA VAL A 48 3.99 -0.43 15.91
C VAL A 48 4.15 1.04 15.55
N VAL A 49 5.31 1.63 15.84
CA VAL A 49 5.59 3.05 15.51
C VAL A 49 5.55 3.27 14.00
N VAL A 50 6.17 2.38 13.22
CA VAL A 50 6.14 2.43 11.76
C VAL A 50 4.71 2.32 11.23
N GLY A 51 3.89 1.42 11.79
CA GLY A 51 2.48 1.29 11.45
C GLY A 51 1.70 2.60 11.71
N CYS A 52 1.91 3.23 12.86
CA CYS A 52 1.33 4.54 13.16
C CYS A 52 1.76 5.63 12.17
N MET A 53 3.04 5.63 11.77
CA MET A 53 3.53 6.57 10.76
C MET A 53 2.89 6.34 9.40
N MET A 54 2.69 5.07 8.99
CA MET A 54 2.03 4.73 7.72
C MET A 54 0.53 5.06 7.74
N ALA A 55 -0.13 4.94 8.89
CA ALA A 55 -1.52 5.36 9.05
C ALA A 55 -1.71 6.88 8.82
N SER A 56 -0.67 7.69 9.03
CA SER A 56 -0.72 9.12 8.71
C SER A 56 -1.00 9.41 7.24
N SER A 57 -0.67 8.51 6.32
CA SER A 57 -1.00 8.67 4.89
C SER A 57 -2.50 8.65 4.62
N LEU A 58 -3.32 8.10 5.53
CA LEU A 58 -4.78 8.20 5.41
C LEU A 58 -5.29 9.65 5.50
N LYS A 59 -4.50 10.56 6.09
CA LYS A 59 -4.83 11.99 6.14
C LYS A 59 -4.71 12.67 4.77
N GLU A 60 -3.90 12.12 3.87
CA GLU A 60 -3.71 12.69 2.52
C GLU A 60 -4.88 12.41 1.57
N ILE A 61 -5.82 11.53 1.98
CA ILE A 61 -7.03 11.24 1.21
C ILE A 61 -7.97 12.45 1.24
N ALA A 62 -8.56 12.80 0.10
CA ALA A 62 -9.57 13.85 0.00
C ALA A 62 -10.92 13.39 0.58
N TRP A 63 -11.04 13.44 1.91
CA TRP A 63 -12.25 13.03 2.63
C TRP A 63 -13.51 13.85 2.29
N ASP A 64 -13.34 15.02 1.68
CA ASP A 64 -14.44 15.88 1.22
C ASP A 64 -15.08 15.35 -0.08
N ASP A 65 -14.33 14.64 -0.92
CA ASP A 65 -14.88 14.00 -2.12
C ASP A 65 -15.28 12.56 -1.84
N ILE A 66 -16.59 12.33 -1.84
CA ILE A 66 -17.22 11.00 -1.71
C ILE A 66 -16.67 9.99 -2.73
N SER A 67 -16.20 10.46 -3.91
CA SER A 67 -15.61 9.61 -4.95
C SER A 67 -14.31 8.94 -4.52
N GLU A 68 -13.57 9.55 -3.60
CA GLU A 68 -12.30 9.04 -3.09
C GLU A 68 -12.44 8.53 -1.65
N ALA A 69 -13.27 9.19 -0.84
CA ALA A 69 -13.51 8.81 0.56
C ALA A 69 -14.14 7.42 0.71
N ILE A 70 -15.18 7.10 -0.07
CA ILE A 70 -15.85 5.79 0.02
C ILE A 70 -14.87 4.67 -0.39
N PRO A 71 -14.22 4.72 -1.57
CA PRO A 71 -13.32 3.64 -1.98
C PRO A 71 -12.13 3.47 -1.04
N ALA A 72 -11.54 4.56 -0.54
CA ALA A 72 -10.41 4.48 0.38
C ALA A 72 -10.80 3.89 1.75
N PHE A 73 -11.99 4.24 2.25
CA PHE A 73 -12.54 3.64 3.48
C PHE A 73 -12.71 2.13 3.31
N PHE A 74 -13.37 1.70 2.23
CA PHE A 74 -13.58 0.29 1.97
C PHE A 74 -12.25 -0.46 1.75
N ALA A 75 -11.30 0.13 1.04
CA ALA A 75 -9.98 -0.47 0.86
C ALA A 75 -9.26 -0.73 2.19
N ALA A 76 -9.25 0.26 3.10
CA ALA A 76 -8.61 0.16 4.41
C ALA A 76 -9.29 -0.89 5.30
N VAL A 77 -10.63 -0.90 5.32
CA VAL A 77 -11.42 -1.85 6.11
C VAL A 77 -11.22 -3.27 5.59
N PHE A 78 -11.38 -3.51 4.29
CA PHE A 78 -11.18 -4.84 3.70
C PHE A 78 -9.73 -5.33 3.85
N MET A 79 -8.74 -4.43 3.79
CA MET A 79 -7.35 -4.79 4.04
C MET A 79 -7.15 -5.32 5.48
N ALA A 80 -7.75 -4.66 6.47
CA ALA A 80 -7.66 -5.05 7.87
C ALA A 80 -8.42 -6.36 8.17
N PHE A 81 -9.62 -6.53 7.60
CA PHE A 81 -10.45 -7.72 7.84
C PHE A 81 -9.97 -8.95 7.07
N SER A 82 -9.51 -8.80 5.83
CA SER A 82 -9.07 -9.91 4.98
C SER A 82 -7.62 -10.34 5.26
N TYR A 83 -6.91 -9.67 6.18
CA TYR A 83 -5.48 -9.86 6.46
C TYR A 83 -4.59 -9.89 5.19
N SER A 84 -5.07 -9.26 4.12
CA SER A 84 -4.48 -9.32 2.78
C SER A 84 -4.57 -7.96 2.12
N ILE A 85 -3.39 -7.42 1.82
CA ILE A 85 -3.22 -6.15 1.12
C ILE A 85 -3.86 -6.24 -0.26
N SER A 86 -3.72 -7.38 -0.95
CA SER A 86 -4.26 -7.60 -2.29
C SER A 86 -5.79 -7.50 -2.32
N TYR A 87 -6.48 -8.15 -1.38
CA TYR A 87 -7.95 -8.10 -1.34
C TYR A 87 -8.48 -6.71 -0.94
N GLY A 88 -7.78 -6.00 -0.04
CA GLY A 88 -8.10 -4.62 0.29
C GLY A 88 -8.00 -3.67 -0.91
N ILE A 89 -6.90 -3.78 -1.67
CA ILE A 89 -6.71 -2.98 -2.89
C ILE A 89 -7.76 -3.31 -3.94
N ALA A 90 -8.07 -4.60 -4.14
CA ALA A 90 -9.10 -5.06 -5.06
C ALA A 90 -10.48 -4.46 -4.73
N ALA A 91 -10.90 -4.56 -3.45
CA ALA A 91 -12.16 -3.99 -2.98
C ALA A 91 -12.19 -2.45 -3.15
N GLY A 92 -11.06 -1.78 -2.91
CA GLY A 92 -10.89 -0.35 -3.16
C GLY A 92 -11.13 0.03 -4.62
N PHE A 93 -10.50 -0.67 -5.56
CA PHE A 93 -10.68 -0.39 -7.00
C PHE A 93 -12.10 -0.67 -7.48
N ILE A 94 -12.70 -1.78 -7.05
CA ILE A 94 -14.09 -2.12 -7.39
C ILE A 94 -15.03 -1.03 -6.88
N MET A 95 -14.86 -0.59 -5.62
CA MET A 95 -15.68 0.46 -5.04
C MET A 95 -15.45 1.81 -5.73
N TYR A 96 -14.22 2.12 -6.15
CA TYR A 96 -13.91 3.32 -6.93
C TYR A 96 -14.65 3.35 -8.27
N CYS A 97 -14.58 2.26 -9.04
CA CYS A 97 -15.33 2.11 -10.28
C CYS A 97 -16.84 2.21 -10.05
N LEU A 98 -17.36 1.63 -8.97
CA LEU A 98 -18.79 1.69 -8.62
C LEU A 98 -19.23 3.13 -8.33
N VAL A 99 -18.52 3.84 -7.46
CA VAL A 99 -18.87 5.21 -7.06
C VAL A 99 -18.77 6.18 -8.24
N MET A 100 -17.73 6.06 -9.07
CA MET A 100 -17.59 6.83 -10.32
C MET A 100 -18.75 6.56 -11.30
N THR A 101 -19.21 5.31 -11.38
CA THR A 101 -20.38 4.94 -12.20
C THR A 101 -21.66 5.55 -11.66
N CYS A 102 -21.88 5.49 -10.33
CA CYS A 102 -23.03 6.11 -9.67
C CYS A 102 -23.05 7.64 -9.82
N LYS A 103 -21.89 8.31 -9.82
CA LYS A 103 -21.78 9.77 -10.08
C LYS A 103 -21.92 10.14 -11.57
N LYS A 104 -22.22 9.18 -12.46
CA LYS A 104 -22.28 9.33 -13.93
C LYS A 104 -20.98 9.86 -14.57
N ARG A 105 -19.86 9.77 -13.85
CA ARG A 105 -18.51 10.16 -14.32
C ARG A 105 -17.66 8.94 -14.67
N ALA A 106 -18.30 7.88 -15.18
CA ALA A 106 -17.61 6.65 -15.58
C ALA A 106 -16.53 6.88 -16.67
N LYS A 107 -16.61 7.99 -17.42
CA LYS A 107 -15.67 8.36 -18.50
C LYS A 107 -14.36 9.00 -18.00
N ASP A 108 -14.32 9.52 -16.78
CA ASP A 108 -13.10 10.10 -16.19
C ASP A 108 -12.18 9.02 -15.59
N VAL A 109 -12.70 7.80 -15.42
CA VAL A 109 -11.93 6.67 -14.91
C VAL A 109 -11.03 6.13 -16.02
N HIS A 110 -9.72 6.06 -15.76
CA HIS A 110 -8.77 5.48 -16.68
C HIS A 110 -9.20 4.04 -17.05
N PRO A 111 -9.25 3.66 -18.34
CA PRO A 111 -9.73 2.34 -18.77
C PRO A 111 -8.96 1.16 -18.16
N MET A 112 -7.75 1.42 -17.65
CA MET A 112 -6.92 0.43 -16.95
C MET A 112 -7.50 0.04 -15.58
N LEU A 113 -8.11 0.98 -14.84
CA LEU A 113 -8.79 0.69 -13.57
C LEU A 113 -10.02 -0.18 -13.76
N TRP A 114 -10.72 -0.03 -14.89
CA TRP A 114 -11.83 -0.89 -15.27
C TRP A 114 -11.36 -2.31 -15.56
N ILE A 115 -10.29 -2.48 -16.34
CA ILE A 115 -9.72 -3.80 -16.64
C ILE A 115 -9.26 -4.49 -15.36
N VAL A 116 -8.53 -3.78 -14.50
CA VAL A 116 -8.00 -4.32 -13.23
C VAL A 116 -9.14 -4.70 -12.28
N SER A 117 -10.16 -3.86 -12.12
CA SER A 117 -11.32 -4.19 -11.29
C SER A 117 -12.07 -5.42 -11.80
N LEU A 118 -12.24 -5.54 -13.12
CA LEU A 118 -12.91 -6.68 -13.74
C LEU A 118 -12.11 -7.98 -13.56
N LEU A 119 -10.78 -7.90 -13.62
CA LEU A 119 -9.88 -9.03 -13.39
C LEU A 119 -9.91 -9.48 -11.91
N PHE A 120 -9.96 -8.54 -10.97
CA PHE A 120 -10.15 -8.86 -9.55
C PHE A 120 -11.54 -9.45 -9.25
N ILE A 121 -12.60 -8.99 -9.93
CA ILE A 121 -13.93 -9.60 -9.81
C ILE A 121 -13.90 -11.04 -10.31
N LEU A 122 -13.23 -11.31 -11.44
CA LEU A 122 -13.04 -12.66 -11.96
C LEU A 122 -12.26 -13.56 -10.98
N ASP A 123 -11.18 -13.04 -10.38
CA ASP A 123 -10.42 -13.74 -9.35
C ASP A 123 -11.30 -14.09 -8.14
N PHE A 124 -12.08 -13.14 -7.64
CA PHE A 124 -12.96 -13.35 -6.49
C PHE A 124 -14.05 -14.40 -6.77
N VAL A 125 -14.62 -14.38 -7.99
CA VAL A 125 -15.61 -15.38 -8.42
C VAL A 125 -14.97 -16.75 -8.61
N ALA A 126 -13.77 -16.83 -9.20
CA ALA A 126 -13.04 -18.08 -9.36
C ALA A 126 -12.67 -18.70 -8.00
N ASN A 127 -12.19 -17.89 -7.05
CA ASN A 127 -11.84 -18.30 -5.70
C ASN A 127 -13.08 -18.70 -4.86
N ALA A 128 -14.24 -18.11 -5.13
CA ALA A 128 -15.49 -18.46 -4.45
C ALA A 128 -16.14 -19.76 -4.98
N VAL A 129 -15.83 -20.17 -6.21
CA VAL A 129 -16.40 -21.35 -6.88
C VAL A 129 -15.52 -22.60 -6.70
N LEU A 130 -14.22 -22.43 -6.44
CA LEU A 130 -13.19 -23.49 -6.44
C LEU A 130 -12.58 -23.67 -5.04
#